data_AF-T1HD75-F1
#
_entry.id   AF-T1HD75-F1
#
_cell.length_a   1.000
_cell.length_b   1.000
_cell.length_c   1.000
_cell.angle_alpha   90.00
_cell.angle_beta   90.00
_cell.angle_gamma   90.00
#
_symmetry.space_group_name_H-M   'P 1'
#
loop_
_entity.id
_entity.type
_entity.pdbx_description
1 polymer ?
#
loop_
_entity_poly.entity_id
_entity_poly.type
_entity_poly.pdbx_seq_one_letter_code
_entity_poly.pdbx_strand_id
1 'polypeptide(L)'
;MREYGGIYLDTDVIVLKPLHTFLRYEMVVSWPANDNFGTQVLIGHKDARFLKLWLEGYRRYRPRMWYYNAGQYPTEVILYSAPHLAHRVTDQLGTQNLLKELYNKSDWDEWKRLYTVHLLSRHSPDPQNLDEARILNQKF
;
A
#
# COMPACT_ATOMS: atom_id res chain seq x y z
N MET A 1 -2.67 1.67 13.76
CA MET A 1 -3.21 2.90 13.15
C MET A 1 -4.14 3.69 14.06
N ARG A 2 -5.25 3.14 14.58
CA ARG A 2 -6.26 3.92 15.32
C ARG A 2 -5.80 4.58 16.64
N GLU A 3 -4.78 4.04 17.29
CA GLU A 3 -4.27 4.57 18.55
C GLU A 3 -3.27 5.71 18.33
N TYR A 4 -2.34 5.52 17.39
CA TYR A 4 -1.19 6.43 17.19
C TYR A 4 -1.21 7.20 15.86
N GLY A 5 -2.04 6.82 14.90
CA GLY A 5 -1.96 7.29 13.52
C GLY A 5 -0.62 6.87 12.90
N GLY A 6 -0.07 7.76 12.07
CA GLY A 6 1.28 7.65 11.53
C GLY A 6 1.32 6.91 10.20
N ILE A 7 2.39 6.15 10.01
CA ILE A 7 2.68 5.39 8.79
C ILE A 7 2.73 3.92 9.17
N TYR A 8 1.94 3.11 8.49
CA TYR A 8 2.01 1.66 8.53
C TYR A 8 2.59 1.15 7.21
N LEU A 9 3.51 0.19 7.30
CA LEU A 9 4.16 -0.46 6.17
C LEU A 9 4.13 -1.97 6.40
N ASP A 10 3.81 -2.73 5.35
CA ASP A 10 4.09 -4.16 5.33
C ASP A 10 5.60 -4.40 5.45
N THR A 11 5.97 -5.56 6.00
CA THR A 11 7.37 -5.89 6.33
C THR A 11 8.28 -6.02 5.10
N ASP A 12 7.71 -6.17 3.91
CA ASP A 12 8.37 -6.26 2.62
C ASP A 12 8.14 -4.99 1.78
N VAL A 13 7.98 -3.84 2.43
CA VAL A 13 7.96 -2.52 1.78
C VAL A 13 9.27 -1.78 2.02
N ILE A 14 9.89 -1.30 0.94
CA ILE A 14 11.02 -0.36 1.02
C ILE A 14 10.52 1.07 0.83
N VAL A 15 10.99 1.99 1.68
CA VAL A 15 10.80 3.44 1.52
C VAL A 15 11.94 4.02 0.70
N LEU A 16 11.62 4.59 -0.47
CA LEU A 16 12.59 5.18 -1.40
C LEU A 16 12.73 6.69 -1.23
N LYS A 17 11.66 7.36 -0.75
CA LYS A 17 11.61 8.81 -0.58
C LYS A 17 10.89 9.20 0.70
N PRO A 18 11.18 10.39 1.26
CA PRO A 18 10.48 10.85 2.45
C PRO A 18 8.96 10.96 2.22
N LEU A 19 8.16 10.37 3.12
CA LEU A 19 6.69 10.32 3.03
C LEU A 19 5.98 11.56 3.58
N HIS A 20 6.73 12.58 4.01
CA HIS A 20 6.22 13.80 4.66
C HIS A 20 5.11 14.51 3.87
N THR A 21 5.17 14.48 2.54
CA THR A 21 4.14 15.11 1.68
C THR A 21 2.75 14.53 1.89
N PHE A 22 2.64 13.30 2.42
CA PHE A 22 1.39 12.60 2.64
C PHE A 22 0.81 12.83 4.05
N LEU A 23 1.62 13.30 5.00
CA LEU A 23 1.19 13.50 6.40
C LEU A 23 0.14 14.61 6.58
N ARG A 24 -0.02 15.47 5.57
CA ARG A 24 -1.05 16.53 5.57
C ARG A 24 -2.47 16.01 5.37
N TYR A 25 -2.63 14.80 4.82
CA TYR A 25 -3.95 14.22 4.56
C TYR A 25 -4.43 13.45 5.79
N GLU A 26 -5.75 13.48 6.01
CA GLU A 26 -6.39 12.73 7.09
C GLU A 26 -6.13 11.22 6.98
N MET A 27 -6.19 10.70 5.76
CA MET A 27 -5.90 9.32 5.40
C MET A 27 -5.34 9.28 3.98
N VAL A 28 -4.39 8.39 3.71
CA VAL A 28 -3.81 8.11 2.41
C VAL A 28 -3.81 6.61 2.20
N VAL A 29 -4.28 6.19 1.03
CA VAL A 29 -4.29 4.79 0.61
C VAL A 29 -3.75 4.68 -0.81
N SER A 30 -3.09 3.55 -1.10
CA SER A 30 -2.72 3.22 -2.46
C SER A 30 -3.93 2.63 -3.17
N TRP A 31 -4.55 3.38 -4.06
CA TRP A 31 -5.85 3.02 -4.64
C TRP A 31 -5.85 3.23 -6.16
N PRO A 32 -5.62 2.18 -6.96
CA PRO A 32 -5.62 2.24 -8.43
C PRO A 32 -6.99 2.53 -9.02
N ALA A 33 -7.04 3.14 -10.21
CA ALA A 33 -8.26 3.64 -10.89
C ALA A 33 -9.45 2.66 -10.88
N ASN A 34 -9.18 1.40 -11.19
CA ASN A 34 -10.17 0.35 -11.43
C ASN A 34 -9.95 -0.88 -10.53
N ASP A 35 -9.42 -0.66 -9.32
CA ASP A 35 -9.12 -1.73 -8.38
C ASP A 35 -9.44 -1.30 -6.94
N ASN A 36 -9.35 -2.25 -6.03
CA ASN A 36 -9.44 -2.01 -4.59
C ASN A 36 -8.12 -1.46 -4.05
N PHE A 37 -8.18 -0.69 -2.97
CA PHE A 37 -6.96 -0.14 -2.40
C PHE A 37 -6.09 -1.24 -1.75
N GLY A 38 -4.78 -1.03 -1.80
CA GLY A 38 -3.77 -1.87 -1.16
C GLY A 38 -3.50 -1.44 0.28
N THR A 39 -3.33 -2.41 1.18
CA THR A 39 -3.07 -2.18 2.61
C THR A 39 -1.59 -2.14 2.97
N GLN A 40 -0.69 -2.35 2.00
CA GLN A 40 0.75 -2.45 2.20
C GLN A 40 1.36 -1.15 2.73
N VAL A 41 0.75 -0.02 2.37
CA VAL A 41 1.16 1.31 2.80
C VAL A 41 -0.08 2.09 3.19
N LEU A 42 -0.19 2.43 4.48
CA LEU A 42 -1.26 3.28 5.02
C LEU A 42 -0.62 4.46 5.74
N ILE A 43 -1.13 5.66 5.47
CA ILE A 43 -0.69 6.88 6.16
C ILE A 43 -1.93 7.59 6.63
N GLY A 44 -1.99 8.02 7.89
CA GLY A 44 -3.21 8.65 8.38
C GLY A 44 -3.17 9.09 9.82
N HIS A 45 -4.10 9.97 10.16
CA HIS A 45 -4.28 10.45 11.51
C HIS A 45 -4.97 9.38 12.36
N LYS A 46 -4.68 9.35 13.67
CA LYS A 46 -5.29 8.38 14.59
C LYS A 46 -6.83 8.44 14.58
N ASP A 47 -7.39 9.62 14.33
CA ASP A 47 -8.84 9.89 14.36
C ASP A 47 -9.50 9.88 12.97
N ALA A 48 -8.79 9.46 11.91
CA ALA A 48 -9.28 9.46 10.54
C ALA A 48 -10.65 8.77 10.43
N ARG A 49 -11.62 9.44 9.82
CA ARG A 49 -13.01 8.99 9.68
C ARG A 49 -13.08 7.65 8.95
N PHE A 50 -12.24 7.50 7.91
CA PHE A 50 -12.13 6.25 7.18
C PHE A 50 -11.79 5.05 8.08
N LEU A 51 -10.84 5.20 9.02
CA LEU A 51 -10.43 4.11 9.92
C LEU A 51 -11.56 3.65 10.86
N LYS A 52 -12.46 4.58 11.25
CA LYS A 52 -13.62 4.26 12.10
C LYS A 52 -14.62 3.40 11.32
N LEU A 53 -15.01 3.84 10.12
CA LEU A 53 -15.93 3.12 9.24
C LEU A 53 -15.36 1.77 8.80
N TRP A 54 -14.07 1.72 8.49
CA TRP A 54 -13.40 0.48 8.11
C TRP A 54 -13.41 -0.52 9.27
N LEU A 55 -13.11 -0.10 10.51
CA LEU A 55 -13.22 -0.98 11.66
C LEU A 55 -14.65 -1.46 11.90
N GLU A 56 -15.66 -0.59 11.72
CA GLU A 56 -17.06 -1.02 11.81
C GLU A 56 -17.41 -2.11 10.80
N GLY A 57 -16.77 -2.08 9.62
CA GLY A 57 -16.85 -3.12 8.61
C GLY A 57 -16.49 -4.53 9.11
N TYR A 58 -15.60 -4.63 10.10
CA TYR A 58 -15.22 -5.92 10.70
C TYR A 58 -16.35 -6.57 11.50
N ARG A 59 -17.49 -5.88 11.74
CA ARG A 59 -18.71 -6.56 12.21
C ARG A 59 -19.24 -7.60 11.21
N ARG A 60 -18.87 -7.51 9.94
CA ARG A 60 -19.22 -8.44 8.85
C ARG A 60 -18.01 -9.25 8.39
N TYR A 61 -17.03 -9.46 9.28
CA TYR A 61 -15.77 -10.12 8.98
C TYR A 61 -15.98 -11.50 8.34
N ARG A 62 -15.26 -11.75 7.26
CA ARG A 62 -15.27 -13.02 6.52
C ARG A 62 -13.94 -13.76 6.75
N PRO A 63 -13.87 -14.77 7.64
CA PRO A 63 -12.60 -15.34 8.09
C PRO A 63 -11.70 -15.93 7.00
N ARG A 64 -12.30 -16.39 5.89
CA ARG A 64 -11.57 -17.00 4.76
C ARG A 64 -11.27 -16.04 3.61
N MET A 65 -11.65 -14.77 3.72
CA MET A 65 -11.47 -13.78 2.66
C MET A 65 -10.70 -12.58 3.19
N TRP A 66 -9.40 -12.76 3.45
CA TRP A 66 -8.56 -11.71 4.02
C TRP A 66 -8.63 -10.42 3.19
N TYR A 67 -8.46 -10.51 1.87
CA TYR A 67 -8.44 -9.34 0.98
C TYR A 67 -9.81 -8.69 0.87
N TYR A 68 -10.88 -9.48 0.96
CA TYR A 68 -12.22 -8.92 1.03
C TYR A 68 -12.36 -7.97 2.23
N ASN A 69 -11.92 -8.39 3.41
CA ASN A 69 -12.02 -7.57 4.62
C ASN A 69 -11.07 -6.36 4.60
N ALA A 70 -9.88 -6.54 4.03
CA ALA A 70 -8.79 -5.57 4.10
C ALA A 70 -8.83 -4.50 2.99
N GLY A 71 -9.11 -4.88 1.74
CA GLY A 71 -9.09 -3.97 0.59
C GLY A 71 -10.45 -3.81 -0.08
N GLN A 72 -11.12 -4.92 -0.42
CA GLN A 72 -12.32 -4.88 -1.24
C GLN A 72 -13.51 -4.20 -0.55
N TYR A 73 -13.93 -4.73 0.61
CA TYR A 73 -15.06 -4.19 1.37
C TYR A 73 -14.91 -2.69 1.67
N PRO A 74 -13.80 -2.22 2.25
CA PRO A 74 -13.66 -0.79 2.53
C PRO A 74 -13.56 0.06 1.25
N THR A 75 -13.08 -0.48 0.13
CA THR A 75 -13.17 0.23 -1.16
C THR A 75 -14.62 0.35 -1.63
N GLU A 76 -15.28 -0.79 -1.83
CA GLU A 76 -16.57 -0.87 -2.49
C GLU A 76 -17.71 -0.28 -1.67
N VAL A 77 -17.68 -0.46 -0.35
CA VAL A 77 -18.79 -0.08 0.54
C VAL A 77 -18.59 1.32 1.12
N ILE A 78 -17.34 1.75 1.33
CA ILE A 78 -17.05 3.04 1.96
C ILE A 78 -16.53 4.05 0.93
N LEU A 79 -15.40 3.76 0.28
CA LEU A 79 -14.71 4.75 -0.55
C LEU A 79 -15.39 5.02 -1.89
N TYR A 80 -16.11 4.08 -2.50
CA TYR A 80 -16.91 4.39 -3.69
C TYR A 80 -18.02 5.39 -3.42
N SER A 81 -18.67 5.31 -2.25
CA SER A 81 -19.73 6.25 -1.86
C SER A 81 -19.18 7.54 -1.25
N ALA A 82 -18.00 7.49 -0.64
CA ALA A 82 -17.38 8.62 0.06
C ALA A 82 -15.87 8.70 -0.21
N PRO A 83 -15.45 8.97 -1.46
CA PRO A 83 -14.04 8.93 -1.85
C PRO A 83 -13.21 10.01 -1.15
N HIS A 84 -13.84 11.10 -0.69
CA HIS A 84 -13.19 12.19 0.04
C HIS A 84 -12.66 11.78 1.42
N LEU A 85 -13.00 10.59 1.93
CA LEU A 85 -12.52 10.08 3.21
C LEU A 85 -11.07 9.60 3.19
N ALA A 86 -10.49 9.39 2.01
CA ALA A 86 -9.08 9.06 1.86
C ALA A 86 -8.48 9.73 0.62
N HIS A 87 -7.27 10.25 0.77
CA HIS A 87 -6.47 10.71 -0.34
C HIS A 87 -5.98 9.50 -1.14
N ARG A 88 -6.45 9.41 -2.38
CA ARG A 88 -6.08 8.37 -3.34
C ARG A 88 -4.71 8.65 -3.94
N VAL A 89 -3.75 7.74 -3.75
CA VAL A 89 -2.49 7.70 -4.50
C VAL A 89 -2.54 6.51 -5.44
N THR A 90 -2.40 6.74 -6.74
CA THR A 90 -2.68 5.72 -7.77
C THR A 90 -1.53 4.77 -8.04
N ASP A 91 -0.30 5.28 -8.02
CA ASP A 91 0.88 4.60 -8.57
C ASP A 91 2.15 4.85 -7.75
N GLN A 92 2.24 6.00 -7.07
CA GLN A 92 3.47 6.40 -6.39
C GLN A 92 3.78 5.64 -5.09
N LEU A 93 2.84 4.87 -4.54
CA LEU A 93 3.08 4.03 -3.34
C LEU A 93 3.53 2.61 -3.68
N GLY A 94 3.65 2.24 -4.96
CA GLY A 94 4.28 0.99 -5.38
C GLY A 94 3.62 -0.28 -4.83
N THR A 95 2.29 -0.28 -4.67
CA THR A 95 1.53 -1.44 -4.17
C THR A 95 0.91 -2.29 -5.27
N GLN A 96 1.04 -1.86 -6.52
CA GLN A 96 0.65 -2.63 -7.70
C GLN A 96 1.54 -3.88 -7.85
N ASN A 97 1.12 -4.82 -8.70
CA ASN A 97 1.95 -5.99 -9.00
C ASN A 97 3.18 -5.56 -9.82
N LEU A 98 4.34 -5.54 -9.18
CA LEU A 98 5.63 -5.13 -9.73
C LEU A 98 6.61 -6.30 -9.93
N LEU A 99 6.14 -7.56 -9.89
CA LEU A 99 7.02 -8.74 -9.97
C LEU A 99 7.95 -8.72 -11.20
N LYS A 100 7.43 -8.31 -12.35
CA LYS A 100 8.21 -8.27 -13.59
C LYS A 100 9.28 -7.19 -13.53
N GLU A 101 8.90 -6.02 -13.05
CA GLU A 101 9.75 -4.85 -12.87
C GLU A 101 10.90 -5.11 -11.87
N LEU A 102 10.58 -5.79 -10.77
CA LEU A 102 11.52 -6.07 -9.69
C LEU A 102 12.48 -7.22 -10.02
N TYR A 103 11.99 -8.29 -10.65
CA TYR A 103 12.74 -9.54 -10.74
C TYR A 103 13.11 -9.96 -12.16
N ASN A 104 12.44 -9.41 -13.19
CA ASN A 104 12.64 -9.83 -14.59
C ASN A 104 13.15 -8.71 -15.51
N LYS A 105 13.28 -7.47 -15.01
CA LYS A 105 13.78 -6.32 -15.78
C LYS A 105 15.14 -5.89 -15.22
N SER A 106 16.15 -5.80 -16.08
CA SER A 106 17.48 -5.26 -15.71
C SER A 106 17.45 -3.74 -15.53
N ASP A 107 16.62 -3.05 -16.32
CA ASP A 107 16.63 -1.59 -16.45
C ASP A 107 15.22 -1.02 -16.23
N TRP A 108 14.89 -0.71 -14.96
CA TRP A 108 13.57 -0.19 -14.56
C TRP A 108 13.63 1.21 -13.95
N ASP A 109 13.97 2.24 -14.72
CA ASP A 109 14.12 3.60 -14.18
C ASP A 109 12.85 4.20 -13.55
N GLU A 110 11.67 3.69 -13.89
CA GLU A 110 10.40 4.20 -13.37
C GLU A 110 10.28 4.04 -11.85
N TRP A 111 11.06 3.16 -11.21
CA TRP A 111 11.12 3.04 -9.75
C TRP A 111 11.49 4.38 -9.08
N LYS A 112 12.28 5.22 -9.76
CA LYS A 112 12.70 6.54 -9.27
C LYS A 112 11.53 7.49 -9.04
N ARG A 113 10.34 7.21 -9.56
CA ARG A 113 9.13 8.03 -9.32
C ARG A 113 8.43 7.66 -8.02
N LEU A 114 8.62 6.43 -7.54
CA LEU A 114 7.92 5.87 -6.40
C LEU A 114 8.44 6.45 -5.07
N TYR A 115 7.56 6.51 -4.07
CA TYR A 115 7.91 6.82 -2.68
C TYR A 115 8.17 5.56 -1.86
N THR A 116 7.45 4.49 -2.18
CA THR A 116 7.59 3.16 -1.60
C THR A 116 7.50 2.11 -2.68
N VAL A 117 8.04 0.92 -2.40
CA VAL A 117 7.94 -0.27 -3.26
C VAL A 117 7.61 -1.47 -2.39
N HIS A 118 6.50 -2.13 -2.69
CA HIS A 118 6.19 -3.44 -2.14
C HIS A 118 6.96 -4.51 -2.92
N LEU A 119 7.83 -5.25 -2.24
CA LEU A 119 8.76 -6.18 -2.86
C LEU A 119 8.07 -7.44 -3.37
N LEU A 120 6.91 -7.82 -2.83
CA LEU A 120 6.24 -9.08 -3.18
C LEU A 120 7.13 -10.30 -2.89
N SER A 121 8.13 -10.15 -2.02
CA SER A 121 9.12 -11.19 -1.66
C SER A 121 8.53 -12.34 -0.86
N ARG A 122 7.25 -12.25 -0.51
CA ARG A 122 6.49 -13.32 0.18
C ARG A 122 5.35 -13.87 -0.67
N HIS A 123 5.25 -13.44 -1.94
CA HIS A 123 4.21 -13.85 -2.87
C HIS A 123 4.76 -14.79 -3.93
N SER A 124 4.07 -15.91 -4.16
CA SER A 124 4.47 -16.90 -5.17
C SER A 124 4.33 -16.39 -6.62
N PRO A 125 5.27 -16.70 -7.53
CA PRO A 125 6.50 -17.44 -7.28
C PRO A 125 7.50 -16.55 -6.55
N ASP A 126 7.81 -16.93 -5.32
CA ASP A 126 8.79 -16.25 -4.49
C ASP A 126 10.13 -16.33 -5.22
N PRO A 127 10.84 -15.22 -5.46
CA PRO A 127 12.18 -15.29 -6.00
C PRO A 127 13.01 -16.23 -5.12
N GLN A 128 13.39 -17.40 -5.63
CA GLN A 128 14.13 -18.41 -4.84
C GLN A 128 15.45 -17.87 -4.27
N ASN A 129 15.95 -16.75 -4.81
CA ASN A 129 17.05 -15.97 -4.27
C ASN A 129 16.65 -14.48 -4.23
N LEU A 130 16.40 -13.96 -3.03
CA LEU A 130 16.28 -12.53 -2.77
C LEU A 130 17.67 -12.00 -2.38
N ASP A 131 18.35 -11.34 -3.32
CA ASP A 131 19.53 -10.54 -2.99
C ASP A 131 19.10 -9.08 -2.78
N GLU A 132 18.58 -8.79 -1.58
CA GLU A 132 18.17 -7.44 -1.18
C GLU A 132 19.32 -6.41 -1.29
N ALA A 133 20.57 -6.87 -1.20
CA ALA A 133 21.74 -6.02 -1.34
C ALA A 133 21.93 -5.53 -2.78
N ARG A 134 21.44 -6.26 -3.80
CA ARG A 134 21.53 -5.83 -5.21
C ARG A 134 20.68 -4.61 -5.52
N ILE A 135 19.53 -4.46 -4.87
CA ILE A 135 18.64 -3.28 -5.02
C ILE A 135 19.26 -2.05 -4.34
N LEU A 136 19.91 -2.25 -3.19
CA LEU A 136 20.49 -1.16 -2.40
C LEU A 136 21.89 -0.71 -2.88
N ASN A 137 22.64 -1.58 -3.57
CA ASN A 137 24.02 -1.33 -3.98
C ASN A 137 24.19 -0.79 -5.42
N GLN A 138 23.11 -0.50 -6.15
CA GLN A 138 23.23 0.31 -7.38
C GLN A 138 23.58 1.74 -6.98
N LYS A 139 24.89 2.04 -6.98
CA LYS A 139 25.45 3.35 -6.66
C LYS A 139 24.79 4.45 -7.50
N PHE A 140 24.34 5.49 -6.79
CA PHE A 140 23.79 6.75 -7.30
C PHE A 140 24.80 7.55 -8.11
#